data_AF-A0A4Y9QVP0-F1
#
_entry.id   AF-A0A4Y9QVP0-F1
#
_cell.length_a   1.000
_cell.length_b   1.000
_cell.length_c   1.000
_cell.angle_alpha   90.00
_cell.angle_beta   90.00
_cell.angle_gamma   90.00
#
_symmetry.space_group_name_H-M   'P 1'
#
loop_
_entity.id
_entity.type
_entity.pdbx_description
1 polymer ?
#
loop_
_entity_poly.entity_id
_entity_poly.type
_entity_poly.pdbx_seq_one_letter_code
_entity_poly.pdbx_strand_id
1 'polypeptide(L)'
;MEQTRLSAGANRRRTGLILSALTAAAFASLLFACATGSVRIGAADLWIAIRDLVASEPSSLASTLLQLRLGRALSAFVTGAMLSLAGVMMQALLRNPLADPYVLGVSGGASVAALAAILLGSAAWMVDGAAFAGAIAVALLLLALAFRDLRGASETNATTLLLTGVILSSGCGALVTLMLSLAPD
;
A
#
# COMPACT_ATOMS: atom_id res chain seq x y z
N MET A 1 -12.88 -20.45 -37.36
CA MET A 1 -13.20 -20.81 -35.97
C MET A 1 -12.16 -21.71 -35.31
N GLU A 2 -11.36 -22.47 -36.06
CA GLU A 2 -10.31 -23.36 -35.50
C GLU A 2 -9.06 -22.61 -35.02
N GLN A 3 -8.61 -21.60 -35.77
CA GLN A 3 -7.45 -20.76 -35.40
C GLN A 3 -7.66 -19.96 -34.10
N THR A 4 -8.90 -19.56 -33.79
CA THR A 4 -9.26 -18.88 -32.53
C THR A 4 -9.17 -19.82 -31.32
N ARG A 5 -9.42 -21.13 -31.50
CA ARG A 5 -9.31 -22.13 -30.42
C ARG A 5 -7.86 -22.51 -30.11
N LEU A 6 -6.99 -22.57 -31.13
CA LEU A 6 -5.56 -22.84 -30.98
C LEU A 6 -4.82 -21.71 -30.24
N SER A 7 -5.16 -20.44 -30.54
CA SER A 7 -4.60 -19.28 -29.83
C SER A 7 -5.08 -19.20 -28.37
N ALA A 8 -6.36 -19.52 -28.11
CA ALA A 8 -6.92 -19.52 -26.75
C ALA A 8 -6.26 -20.56 -25.82
N GLY A 9 -5.89 -21.73 -26.34
CA GLY A 9 -5.20 -22.78 -25.57
C GLY A 9 -3.77 -22.41 -25.20
N ALA A 10 -3.02 -21.79 -26.13
CA ALA A 10 -1.67 -21.29 -25.88
C ALA A 10 -1.66 -20.14 -24.86
N ASN A 11 -2.66 -19.25 -24.91
CA ASN A 11 -2.77 -18.13 -23.99
C ASN A 11 -3.10 -18.59 -22.56
N ARG A 12 -4.01 -19.56 -22.38
CA ARG A 12 -4.33 -20.14 -21.06
C ARG A 12 -3.12 -20.79 -20.39
N ARG A 13 -2.30 -21.52 -21.14
CA ARG A 13 -1.06 -22.12 -20.62
C ARG A 13 -0.05 -21.05 -20.20
N ARG A 14 0.14 -20.01 -21.01
CA ARG A 14 1.02 -18.88 -20.68
C ARG A 14 0.55 -18.12 -19.43
N THR A 15 -0.74 -17.81 -19.33
CA THR A 15 -1.31 -17.17 -18.14
C THR A 15 -1.13 -18.03 -16.89
N GLY A 16 -1.39 -19.34 -16.96
CA GLY A 16 -1.18 -20.25 -15.83
C GLY A 16 0.29 -20.32 -15.39
N LEU A 17 1.24 -20.34 -16.33
CA LEU A 17 2.67 -20.29 -16.05
C LEU A 17 3.08 -18.96 -15.39
N ILE A 18 2.58 -17.83 -15.89
CA ILE A 18 2.88 -16.51 -15.31
C ILE A 18 2.32 -16.41 -13.89
N LEU A 19 1.07 -16.82 -13.67
CA LEU A 19 0.45 -16.76 -12.34
C LEU A 19 1.17 -17.67 -11.35
N SER A 20 1.47 -18.91 -11.72
CA SER A 20 2.23 -19.83 -10.86
C SER A 20 3.64 -19.30 -10.54
N ALA A 21 4.33 -18.71 -11.52
CA ALA A 21 5.63 -18.08 -11.30
C ALA A 21 5.54 -16.87 -10.35
N LEU A 22 4.53 -16.01 -10.50
CA LEU A 22 4.31 -14.87 -9.61
C LEU A 22 3.94 -15.31 -8.19
N THR A 23 3.10 -16.33 -8.05
CA THR A 23 2.77 -16.90 -6.74
C THR A 23 4.01 -17.49 -6.08
N ALA A 24 4.83 -18.26 -6.82
CA ALA A 24 6.08 -18.78 -6.30
C ALA A 24 7.06 -17.67 -5.88
N ALA A 25 7.18 -16.61 -6.70
CA ALA A 25 8.01 -15.45 -6.38
C ALA A 25 7.52 -14.70 -5.13
N ALA A 26 6.20 -14.58 -4.94
CA ALA A 26 5.59 -13.98 -3.76
C ALA A 26 5.88 -14.78 -2.47
N PHE A 27 5.79 -16.12 -2.52
CA PHE A 27 6.20 -16.95 -1.39
C PHE A 27 7.72 -16.87 -1.14
N ALA A 28 8.52 -16.89 -2.20
CA ALA A 28 9.97 -16.77 -2.09
C ALA A 28 10.40 -15.44 -1.47
N SER A 29 9.73 -14.33 -1.80
CA SER A 29 10.04 -13.01 -1.22
C SER A 29 9.70 -12.93 0.27
N LEU A 30 8.61 -13.55 0.72
CA LEU A 30 8.27 -13.67 2.16
C LEU A 30 9.31 -14.48 2.93
N LEU A 31 9.72 -15.63 2.38
CA LEU A 31 10.77 -16.46 2.98
C LEU A 31 12.11 -15.72 3.03
N PHE A 32 12.46 -15.02 1.96
CA PHE A 32 13.66 -14.20 1.87
C PHE A 32 13.64 -13.09 2.92
N ALA A 33 12.53 -12.37 3.06
CA ALA A 33 12.37 -11.32 4.07
C ALA A 33 12.54 -11.84 5.51
N CYS A 34 12.09 -13.06 5.80
CA CYS A 34 12.29 -13.69 7.10
C CYS A 34 13.75 -14.13 7.33
N ALA A 35 14.41 -14.64 6.28
CA ALA A 35 15.80 -15.09 6.34
C ALA A 35 16.81 -13.94 6.48
N THR A 36 16.54 -12.80 5.84
CA THR A 36 17.43 -11.63 5.88
C THR A 36 17.19 -10.76 7.11
N GLY A 37 18.27 -10.27 7.72
CA GLY A 37 18.19 -9.25 8.77
C GLY A 37 19.54 -8.95 9.41
N SER A 38 19.55 -8.00 10.34
CA SER A 38 20.78 -7.50 11.00
C SER A 38 21.57 -8.59 11.75
N VAL A 39 20.86 -9.60 12.30
CA VAL A 39 21.45 -10.75 13.00
C VAL A 39 21.21 -12.01 12.17
N ARG A 40 22.26 -12.78 11.87
CA ARG A 40 22.10 -14.08 11.20
C ARG A 40 21.54 -15.09 12.19
N ILE A 41 20.43 -15.73 11.84
CA ILE A 41 19.84 -16.82 12.62
C ILE A 41 20.39 -18.13 12.03
N GLY A 42 21.06 -18.95 12.85
CA GLY A 42 21.58 -20.25 12.40
C GLY A 42 20.44 -21.19 12.01
N ALA A 43 20.69 -22.17 11.14
CA ALA A 43 19.65 -23.10 10.68
C ALA A 43 19.03 -23.92 11.84
N ALA A 44 19.82 -24.25 12.86
CA ALA A 44 19.34 -24.93 14.06
C ALA A 44 18.43 -24.02 14.91
N ASP A 45 18.83 -22.76 15.12
CA ASP A 45 18.05 -21.78 15.87
C ASP A 45 16.76 -21.39 15.15
N LEU A 46 16.74 -21.44 13.82
CA LEU A 46 15.55 -21.18 13.01
C LEU A 46 14.47 -22.25 13.25
N TRP A 47 14.86 -23.52 13.35
CA TRP A 47 13.91 -24.60 13.64
C TRP A 47 13.28 -24.44 15.03
N ILE A 48 14.11 -24.10 16.03
CA ILE A 48 13.64 -23.81 17.39
C ILE A 48 12.74 -22.58 17.40
N ALA A 49 13.13 -21.50 16.71
CA ALA A 49 12.34 -20.28 16.58
C ALA A 49 10.97 -20.51 15.93
N ILE A 50 10.89 -21.36 14.89
CA ILE A 50 9.62 -21.73 14.25
C ILE A 50 8.74 -22.51 15.23
N ARG A 51 9.32 -23.48 15.94
CA ARG A 51 8.58 -24.28 16.94
C ARG A 51 8.03 -23.39 18.06
N ASP A 52 8.85 -22.51 18.61
CA ASP A 52 8.49 -21.57 19.68
C ASP A 52 7.41 -20.60 19.22
N LEU A 53 7.49 -20.12 17.97
CA LEU A 53 6.49 -19.24 17.38
C LEU A 53 5.13 -19.95 17.23
N VAL A 54 5.12 -21.21 16.81
CA VAL A 54 3.88 -22.02 16.72
C VAL A 54 3.32 -22.32 18.11
N ALA A 55 4.18 -22.57 19.08
CA ALA A 55 3.80 -22.78 20.47
C ALA A 55 3.35 -21.49 21.20
N SER A 56 3.56 -20.31 20.59
CA SER A 56 3.36 -18.99 21.21
C SER A 56 4.13 -18.80 22.52
N GLU A 57 5.27 -19.49 22.67
CA GLU A 57 6.19 -19.37 23.80
C GLU A 57 7.56 -18.90 23.30
N PRO A 58 7.75 -17.58 23.04
CA PRO A 58 9.02 -17.06 22.57
C PRO A 58 10.08 -17.15 23.67
N SER A 59 10.80 -18.28 23.70
CA SER A 59 11.80 -18.58 24.73
C SER A 59 13.21 -18.09 24.35
N SER A 60 13.43 -17.78 23.07
CA SER A 60 14.74 -17.50 22.48
C SER A 60 14.77 -16.16 21.72
N LEU A 61 15.92 -15.49 21.71
CA LEU A 61 16.13 -14.29 20.89
C LEU A 61 15.81 -14.54 19.40
N ALA A 62 16.06 -15.75 18.91
CA ALA A 62 15.75 -16.15 17.55
C ALA A 62 14.23 -16.13 17.27
N SER A 63 13.40 -16.62 18.21
CA SER A 63 11.94 -16.59 18.10
C SER A 63 11.37 -15.16 18.06
N THR A 64 11.84 -14.28 18.96
CA THR A 64 11.45 -12.86 18.97
C THR A 64 11.83 -12.17 17.66
N LEU A 65 13.08 -12.36 17.20
CA LEU A 65 13.52 -11.80 15.91
C LEU A 65 12.69 -12.31 14.73
N LEU A 66 12.37 -13.61 14.71
CA LEU A 66 11.54 -14.20 13.67
C LEU A 66 10.12 -13.62 13.69
N GLN A 67 9.52 -13.43 14.86
CA GLN A 67 8.20 -12.81 15.02
C GLN A 67 8.18 -11.36 14.49
N LEU A 68 9.19 -10.55 14.83
CA LEU A 68 9.34 -9.19 14.33
C LEU A 68 9.54 -9.13 12.81
N ARG A 69 10.37 -10.02 12.24
CA ARG A 69 10.59 -10.10 10.79
C ARG A 69 9.33 -10.53 10.06
N LEU A 70 8.64 -11.56 10.57
CA LEU A 70 7.41 -12.06 9.99
C LEU A 70 6.33 -10.96 10.01
N GLY A 71 6.17 -10.25 11.12
CA GLY A 71 5.23 -9.13 11.21
C GLY A 71 5.50 -8.03 10.17
N ARG A 72 6.78 -7.65 9.99
CA ARG A 72 7.17 -6.67 8.96
C ARG A 72 7.02 -7.19 7.53
N ALA A 73 7.35 -8.46 7.29
CA ALA A 73 7.21 -9.07 5.97
C ALA A 73 5.74 -9.15 5.55
N LEU A 74 4.87 -9.54 6.48
CA LEU A 74 3.42 -9.60 6.26
C LEU A 74 2.83 -8.21 6.05
N SER A 75 3.21 -7.20 6.85
CA SER A 75 2.72 -5.84 6.64
C SER A 75 3.14 -5.29 5.28
N ALA A 76 4.41 -5.44 4.90
CA ALA A 76 4.90 -5.02 3.58
C ALA A 76 4.18 -5.76 2.43
N PHE A 77 3.94 -7.07 2.59
CA PHE A 77 3.24 -7.89 1.60
C PHE A 77 1.79 -7.42 1.40
N VAL A 78 1.05 -7.23 2.50
CA VAL A 78 -0.35 -6.77 2.47
C VAL A 78 -0.42 -5.35 1.91
N THR A 79 0.45 -4.43 2.34
CA THR A 79 0.50 -3.07 1.80
C THR A 79 0.79 -3.08 0.30
N GLY A 80 1.76 -3.87 -0.17
CA GLY A 80 2.06 -4.01 -1.60
C GLY A 80 0.89 -4.59 -2.40
N ALA A 81 0.19 -5.59 -1.87
CA ALA A 81 -1.00 -6.15 -2.50
C ALA A 81 -2.14 -5.13 -2.63
N MET A 82 -2.38 -4.34 -1.57
CA MET A 82 -3.40 -3.30 -1.57
C MET A 82 -3.06 -2.16 -2.54
N LEU A 83 -1.78 -1.76 -2.62
CA LEU A 83 -1.32 -0.77 -3.60
C LEU A 83 -1.46 -1.28 -5.04
N SER A 84 -1.11 -2.55 -5.30
CA SER A 84 -1.31 -3.15 -6.62
C SER A 84 -2.78 -3.20 -7.01
N LEU A 85 -3.67 -3.52 -6.06
CA LEU A 85 -5.12 -3.53 -6.30
C LEU A 85 -5.63 -2.12 -6.59
N ALA A 86 -5.24 -1.13 -5.77
CA ALA A 86 -5.60 0.28 -5.98
C ALA A 86 -5.10 0.79 -7.35
N GLY A 87 -3.88 0.43 -7.75
CA GLY A 87 -3.31 0.75 -9.06
C GLY A 87 -4.14 0.19 -10.22
N VAL A 88 -4.46 -1.11 -10.19
CA VAL A 88 -5.27 -1.75 -11.24
C VAL A 88 -6.69 -1.16 -11.28
N MET A 89 -7.31 -0.91 -10.12
CA MET A 89 -8.63 -0.28 -10.05
C MET A 89 -8.61 1.14 -10.63
N MET A 90 -7.57 1.92 -10.34
CA MET A 90 -7.41 3.28 -10.87
C MET A 90 -7.20 3.28 -12.38
N GLN A 91 -6.30 2.43 -12.87
CA GLN A 91 -6.04 2.26 -14.30
C GLN A 91 -7.28 1.82 -15.07
N ALA A 92 -8.10 0.94 -14.48
CA ALA A 92 -9.37 0.50 -15.05
C ALA A 92 -10.43 1.61 -15.05
N LEU A 93 -10.54 2.37 -13.95
CA LEU A 93 -11.50 3.46 -13.80
C LEU A 93 -11.22 4.60 -14.79
N LEU A 94 -9.96 4.99 -14.91
CA LEU A 94 -9.53 6.10 -15.78
C LEU A 94 -9.23 5.64 -17.21
N ARG A 95 -9.25 4.32 -17.46
CA ARG A 95 -8.84 3.71 -18.73
C ARG A 95 -7.48 4.23 -19.21
N ASN A 96 -6.60 4.52 -18.25
CA ASN A 96 -5.30 5.12 -18.48
C ASN A 96 -4.23 4.30 -17.74
N PRO A 97 -3.35 3.59 -18.47
CA PRO A 97 -2.31 2.75 -17.85
C PRO A 97 -1.24 3.56 -17.09
N LEU A 98 -1.18 4.89 -17.28
CA LEU A 98 -0.27 5.78 -16.55
C LEU A 98 -0.87 6.33 -15.25
N ALA A 99 -2.12 6.00 -14.94
CA ALA A 99 -2.76 6.52 -13.73
C ALA A 99 -2.19 5.86 -12.46
N ASP A 100 -1.93 6.71 -11.45
CA ASP A 100 -1.39 6.31 -10.15
C ASP A 100 -2.37 6.72 -9.03
N PRO A 101 -2.77 5.78 -8.14
CA PRO A 101 -3.65 6.05 -7.00
C PRO A 101 -3.15 7.16 -6.06
N TYR A 102 -1.84 7.43 -6.00
CA TYR A 102 -1.27 8.48 -5.15
C TYR A 102 -1.65 9.90 -5.60
N VAL A 103 -2.09 10.08 -6.84
CA VAL A 103 -2.38 11.41 -7.44
C VAL A 103 -3.68 12.04 -6.90
N LEU A 104 -4.52 11.27 -6.21
CA LEU A 104 -5.80 11.76 -5.66
C LEU A 104 -5.68 12.57 -4.36
N GLY A 105 -4.46 12.80 -3.85
CA GLY A 105 -4.23 13.58 -2.63
C GLY A 105 -4.51 12.84 -1.31
N VAL A 106 -5.09 11.64 -1.36
CA VAL A 106 -5.40 10.80 -0.18
C VAL A 106 -4.16 10.54 0.69
N SER A 107 -3.01 10.26 0.06
CA SER A 107 -1.74 10.11 0.77
C SER A 107 -1.27 11.41 1.42
N GLY A 108 -1.49 12.56 0.77
CA GLY A 108 -1.18 13.86 1.34
C GLY A 108 -2.04 14.17 2.57
N GLY A 109 -3.34 13.85 2.53
CA GLY A 109 -4.24 13.96 3.68
C GLY A 109 -3.79 13.12 4.87
N ALA A 110 -3.36 11.88 4.61
CA ALA A 110 -2.78 11.02 5.62
C ALA A 110 -1.52 11.63 6.24
N SER A 111 -0.60 12.13 5.41
CA SER A 111 0.64 12.76 5.89
C SER A 111 0.40 14.00 6.74
N VAL A 112 -0.52 14.90 6.33
CA VAL A 112 -0.86 16.11 7.09
C VAL A 112 -1.41 15.74 8.47
N ALA A 113 -2.37 14.81 8.53
CA ALA A 113 -2.98 14.42 9.80
C ALA A 113 -2.02 13.64 10.71
N ALA A 114 -1.20 12.75 10.14
CA ALA A 114 -0.16 12.04 10.87
C ALA A 114 0.85 13.02 11.48
N LEU A 115 1.34 13.97 10.68
CA LEU A 115 2.30 14.97 11.13
C LEU A 115 1.70 15.89 12.20
N ALA A 116 0.42 16.26 12.07
CA ALA A 116 -0.30 17.03 13.10
C ALA A 116 -0.32 16.26 14.42
N ALA A 117 -0.67 14.97 14.39
CA ALA A 117 -0.69 14.14 15.58
C ALA A 117 0.70 13.99 16.22
N ILE A 118 1.76 13.86 15.40
CA ILE A 118 3.16 13.82 15.86
C ILE A 118 3.55 15.12 16.55
N LEU A 119 3.29 16.28 15.93
CA LEU A 119 3.62 17.59 16.49
C LEU A 119 2.86 17.89 17.80
N LEU A 120 1.68 17.30 17.97
CA LEU A 120 0.92 17.36 19.22
C LEU A 120 1.42 16.40 20.30
N GLY A 121 2.45 15.60 20.03
CA GLY A 121 3.00 14.62 20.97
C GLY A 121 2.09 13.41 21.21
N SER A 122 1.26 13.04 20.22
CA SER A 122 0.31 11.94 20.36
C SER A 122 0.99 10.57 20.40
N ALA A 123 0.32 9.58 21.01
CA ALA A 123 0.79 8.19 21.00
C ALA A 123 0.78 7.59 19.58
N ALA A 124 1.66 6.61 19.32
CA ALA A 124 1.84 6.01 17.99
C ALA A 124 0.53 5.50 17.35
N TRP A 125 -0.33 4.82 18.12
CA TRP A 125 -1.61 4.32 17.63
C TRP A 125 -2.59 5.45 17.25
N MET A 126 -2.49 6.62 17.88
CA MET A 126 -3.27 7.81 17.50
C MET A 126 -2.75 8.44 16.22
N VAL A 127 -1.44 8.37 15.96
CA VAL A 127 -0.84 8.83 14.69
C VAL A 127 -1.40 8.00 13.54
N ASP A 128 -1.44 6.67 13.69
CA ASP A 128 -2.04 5.77 12.68
C ASP A 128 -3.53 6.09 12.45
N GLY A 129 -4.28 6.31 13.54
CA GLY A 129 -5.69 6.71 13.47
C GLY A 129 -5.90 8.08 12.80
N ALA A 130 -5.04 9.06 13.09
CA ALA A 130 -5.07 10.38 12.48
C ALA A 130 -4.73 10.30 11.00
N ALA A 131 -3.71 9.52 10.61
CA ALA A 131 -3.35 9.29 9.21
C ALA A 131 -4.54 8.71 8.42
N PHE A 132 -5.22 7.72 9.00
CA PHE A 132 -6.40 7.11 8.40
C PHE A 132 -7.57 8.10 8.28
N ALA A 133 -7.84 8.88 9.33
CA ALA A 133 -8.87 9.91 9.31
C ALA A 133 -8.58 11.01 8.28
N GLY A 134 -7.32 11.45 8.17
CA GLY A 134 -6.87 12.43 7.17
C GLY A 134 -7.02 11.92 5.74
N ALA A 135 -6.70 10.65 5.49
CA ALA A 135 -6.93 10.00 4.20
C ALA A 135 -8.42 10.01 3.81
N ILE A 136 -9.30 9.61 4.74
CA ILE A 136 -10.76 9.60 4.51
C ILE A 136 -11.27 11.02 4.27
N ALA A 137 -10.85 12.00 5.08
CA ALA A 137 -11.30 13.38 4.96
C ALA A 137 -10.97 13.95 3.56
N VAL A 138 -9.76 13.71 3.06
CA VAL A 138 -9.35 14.15 1.72
C VAL A 138 -10.08 13.39 0.62
N ALA A 139 -10.30 12.08 0.77
CA ALA A 139 -11.08 11.29 -0.17
C ALA A 139 -12.54 11.79 -0.27
N LEU A 140 -13.18 12.09 0.87
CA LEU A 140 -14.53 12.66 0.92
C LEU A 140 -14.57 14.06 0.33
N LEU A 141 -13.56 14.88 0.59
CA LEU A 141 -13.45 16.23 0.01
C LEU A 141 -13.33 16.16 -1.51
N LEU A 142 -12.46 15.28 -2.04
CA LEU A 142 -12.34 15.04 -3.47
C LEU A 142 -13.66 14.57 -4.07
N LEU A 143 -14.36 13.65 -3.41
CA LEU A 143 -15.66 13.15 -3.84
C LEU A 143 -16.71 14.27 -3.87
N ALA A 144 -16.76 15.11 -2.83
CA ALA A 144 -17.68 16.25 -2.75
C ALA A 144 -17.40 17.31 -3.84
N LEU A 145 -16.12 17.61 -4.10
CA LEU A 145 -15.72 18.55 -5.15
C LEU A 145 -16.06 17.99 -6.54
N ALA A 146 -15.71 16.73 -6.80
CA ALA A 146 -16.05 16.06 -8.04
C ALA A 146 -17.57 16.05 -8.26
N PHE A 147 -18.37 15.62 -7.27
CA PHE A 147 -19.83 15.57 -7.39
C PHE A 147 -20.47 16.94 -7.63
N ARG A 148 -19.86 18.03 -7.14
CA ARG A 148 -20.38 19.39 -7.37
C ARG A 148 -20.24 19.82 -8.82
N ASP A 149 -19.16 19.42 -9.47
CA ASP A 149 -18.88 19.71 -10.89
C ASP A 149 -19.62 18.75 -11.85
N LEU A 150 -19.99 17.54 -11.36
CA LEU A 150 -20.69 16.50 -12.13
C LEU A 150 -22.17 16.76 -12.44
N ARG A 151 -22.78 17.87 -11.99
CA ARG A 151 -24.17 18.23 -12.38
C ARG A 151 -24.30 18.63 -13.87
N GLY A 152 -23.20 18.74 -14.61
CA GLY A 152 -23.17 18.95 -16.07
C GLY A 152 -22.38 17.86 -16.81
N ALA A 153 -23.10 16.84 -17.28
CA ALA A 153 -22.78 15.85 -18.34
C ALA A 153 -21.33 15.33 -18.57
N SER A 154 -21.20 14.01 -18.38
CA SER A 154 -20.62 12.98 -19.26
C SER A 154 -19.36 13.32 -20.10
N GLU A 155 -18.26 12.59 -19.85
CA GLU A 155 -16.93 12.56 -20.52
C GLU A 155 -15.83 13.44 -19.86
N THR A 156 -16.11 14.67 -19.41
CA THR A 156 -15.13 15.57 -18.76
C THR A 156 -14.71 15.14 -17.34
N ASN A 157 -15.32 14.08 -16.81
CA ASN A 157 -15.25 13.72 -15.39
C ASN A 157 -13.89 13.16 -14.96
N ALA A 158 -13.20 12.40 -15.81
CA ALA A 158 -11.92 11.79 -15.46
C ALA A 158 -10.80 12.84 -15.34
N THR A 159 -10.73 13.77 -16.29
CA THR A 159 -9.75 14.86 -16.27
C THR A 159 -10.00 15.81 -15.10
N THR A 160 -11.26 16.17 -14.82
CA THR A 160 -11.61 17.00 -13.66
C THR A 160 -11.23 16.30 -12.35
N LEU A 161 -11.52 14.99 -12.22
CA LEU A 161 -11.13 14.21 -11.04
C LEU A 161 -9.61 14.21 -10.81
N LEU A 162 -8.84 14.06 -11.90
CA LEU A 162 -7.38 14.10 -11.85
C LEU A 162 -6.86 15.49 -11.49
N LEU A 163 -7.35 16.56 -12.12
CA LEU A 163 -6.92 17.94 -11.83
C LEU A 163 -7.25 18.32 -10.39
N THR A 164 -8.45 18.00 -9.91
CA THR A 164 -8.85 18.23 -8.51
C THR A 164 -7.97 17.43 -7.55
N GLY A 165 -7.66 16.17 -7.86
CA GLY A 165 -6.71 15.35 -7.10
C GLY A 165 -5.31 15.98 -7.01
N VAL A 166 -4.77 16.46 -8.12
CA VAL A 166 -3.46 17.14 -8.18
C VAL A 166 -3.45 18.43 -7.36
N ILE A 167 -4.52 19.24 -7.44
CA ILE A 167 -4.67 20.46 -6.63
C ILE A 167 -4.65 20.09 -5.14
N LEU A 168 -5.41 19.07 -4.75
CA LEU A 168 -5.53 18.63 -3.37
C LEU A 168 -4.21 18.06 -2.83
N SER A 169 -3.53 17.25 -3.65
CA SER A 169 -2.19 16.72 -3.35
C SER A 169 -1.17 17.84 -3.14
N SER A 170 -1.20 18.87 -4.01
CA SER A 170 -0.30 20.02 -3.91
C SER A 170 -0.58 20.84 -2.64
N GLY A 171 -1.86 21.04 -2.30
CA GLY A 171 -2.27 21.69 -1.06
C GLY A 171 -1.79 20.94 0.18
N CYS A 172 -1.97 19.61 0.22
CA CYS A 172 -1.45 18.78 1.30
C CYS A 172 0.08 18.83 1.38
N GLY A 173 0.78 18.80 0.24
CA GLY A 173 2.24 18.92 0.20
C GLY A 173 2.74 20.25 0.76
N ALA A 174 2.05 21.35 0.44
CA ALA A 174 2.34 22.67 1.01
C ALA A 174 2.13 22.69 2.53
N LEU A 175 1.07 22.07 3.04
CA LEU A 175 0.81 21.95 4.48
C LEU A 175 1.88 21.13 5.19
N VAL A 176 2.26 19.97 4.65
CA VAL A 176 3.35 19.15 5.19
C VAL A 176 4.64 19.97 5.27
N THR A 177 4.97 20.70 4.20
CA THR A 177 6.17 21.54 4.14
C THR A 177 6.13 22.66 5.18
N LEU A 178 4.98 23.34 5.33
CA LEU A 178 4.78 24.38 6.34
C LEU A 178 4.96 23.82 7.76
N MET A 179 4.36 22.67 8.04
CA MET A 179 4.43 22.02 9.35
C MET A 179 5.86 21.61 9.70
N LEU A 180 6.60 21.03 8.75
CA LEU A 180 8.01 20.71 8.93
C LEU A 180 8.88 21.97 9.13
N SER A 181 8.55 23.07 8.46
CA SER A 181 9.26 24.34 8.64
C SER A 181 9.01 25.01 9.99
N LEU A 182 7.89 24.69 10.65
CA LEU A 182 7.53 25.22 11.98
C LEU A 182 7.86 24.23 13.10
N ALA A 183 8.28 23.01 12.75
CA ALA A 183 8.61 21.99 13.73
C ALA A 183 9.84 22.44 14.55
N PRO A 184 9.78 22.38 15.89
CA PRO A 184 10.96 22.58 16.71
C PRO A 184 12.01 21.49 16.45
N ASP A 185 13.28 21.86 16.50
CA ASP A 185 14.43 20.95 16.34
C ASP A 185 14.46 19.82 17.38
#